data_AF-S3CT46-F1
#
_entry.id   AF-S3CT46-F1
#
_cell.length_a   1.000
_cell.length_b   1.000
_cell.length_c   1.000
_cell.angle_alpha   90.00
_cell.angle_beta   90.00
_cell.angle_gamma   90.00
#
_symmetry.space_group_name_H-M   'P 1'
#
loop_
_entity.id
_entity.type
_entity.pdbx_description
1 polymer ?
#
loop_
_entity_poly.entity_id
_entity_poly.type
_entity_poly.pdbx_seq_one_letter_code
_entity_poly.pdbx_strand_id
1 'polypeptide(L)'
;MDFTDEEMLYSDDNVTKRPQKTSSAANTPSSAKFATASPKPNSLSEIQPYDRLLLDGRAANPPVSWKELEVQYRAAGGLTTGANTLRVNQYSMLLALGEEMSKEEIADLVVSEAAVMAEFEKEKWAKVAAHMKGIRGEKNWNAKFLKKTFASLPKGGI
;
A
#
# COMPACT_ATOMS: atom_id res chain seq x y z
N MET A 1 -1.20 45.98 48.64
CA MET A 1 -2.59 46.22 48.24
C MET A 1 -2.55 46.72 46.82
N ASP A 2 -3.28 46.03 45.94
CA ASP A 2 -3.48 46.33 44.52
C ASP A 2 -3.76 47.80 44.21
N PHE A 3 -3.31 48.25 43.03
CA PHE A 3 -4.08 49.16 42.17
C PHE A 3 -3.72 48.90 40.70
N THR A 4 -4.74 48.52 39.94
CA THR A 4 -4.79 48.31 38.50
C THR A 4 -4.89 49.61 37.71
N ASP A 5 -4.55 49.49 36.41
CA ASP A 5 -4.95 50.30 35.25
C ASP A 5 -4.56 51.78 35.19
N GLU A 6 -3.78 52.14 34.16
CA GLU A 6 -4.28 52.99 33.07
C GLU A 6 -3.29 53.07 31.89
N GLU A 7 -3.86 53.03 30.69
CA GLU A 7 -3.19 53.21 29.41
C GLU A 7 -2.36 54.50 29.35
N MET A 8 -1.20 54.45 28.72
CA MET A 8 -0.73 55.59 27.93
C MET A 8 0.05 55.11 26.71
N LEU A 9 -0.59 55.30 25.56
CA LEU A 9 -0.01 55.34 24.22
C LEU A 9 1.36 56.02 24.19
N TYR A 10 2.36 55.38 23.56
CA TYR A 10 3.29 56.07 22.66
C TYR A 10 3.79 55.08 21.59
N SER A 11 3.44 55.39 20.34
CA SER A 11 3.97 54.80 19.12
C SER A 11 5.45 55.13 18.97
N ASP A 12 6.26 54.16 18.53
CA ASP A 12 7.51 54.47 17.84
C ASP A 12 7.73 53.50 16.68
N ASP A 13 7.84 54.11 15.50
CA ASP A 13 8.00 53.49 14.19
C ASP A 13 9.31 52.70 14.10
N ASN A 14 9.23 51.38 13.89
CA ASN A 14 10.36 50.61 13.37
C ASN A 14 10.10 50.19 11.92
N VAL A 15 10.40 51.11 11.00
CA VAL A 15 10.47 50.85 9.55
C VAL A 15 11.72 50.01 9.26
N THR A 16 11.56 48.69 9.28
CA THR A 16 12.59 47.78 8.76
C THR A 16 12.34 47.55 7.26
N LYS A 17 13.12 48.25 6.41
CA LYS A 17 13.11 48.06 4.95
C LYS A 17 13.56 46.64 4.58
N ARG A 18 12.66 45.83 4.01
CA ARG A 18 12.98 44.57 3.32
C ARG A 18 13.73 44.87 2.01
N PRO A 19 14.84 44.19 1.67
CA PRO A 19 15.43 44.30 0.35
C PRO A 19 14.54 43.61 -0.70
N GLN A 20 14.27 44.35 -1.78
CA GLN A 20 13.50 43.89 -2.94
C GLN A 20 14.20 42.72 -3.64
N LYS A 21 13.40 41.68 -3.88
CA LYS A 21 13.76 40.48 -4.64
C LYS A 21 13.79 40.84 -6.14
N THR A 22 14.97 41.05 -6.71
CA THR A 22 15.13 41.15 -8.16
C THR A 22 14.95 39.76 -8.77
N SER A 23 13.86 39.58 -9.50
CA SER A 23 13.54 38.37 -10.26
C SER A 23 14.43 38.27 -11.50
N SER A 24 15.51 37.48 -11.43
CA SER A 24 16.11 36.90 -12.62
C SER A 24 15.31 35.65 -12.99
N ALA A 25 14.53 35.75 -14.06
CA ALA A 25 13.86 34.63 -14.70
C ALA A 25 14.94 33.72 -15.31
N ALA A 26 15.45 32.78 -14.52
CA ALA A 26 16.12 31.61 -15.04
C ALA A 26 15.03 30.70 -15.62
N ASN A 27 15.11 30.44 -16.93
CA ASN A 27 14.37 29.37 -17.58
C ASN A 27 14.79 28.03 -16.97
N THR A 28 14.15 27.62 -15.88
CA THR A 28 14.24 26.26 -15.38
C THR A 28 13.51 25.37 -16.39
N PRO A 29 14.16 24.36 -16.99
CA PRO A 29 13.45 23.40 -17.82
C PRO A 29 12.34 22.77 -16.96
N SER A 30 11.12 22.76 -17.51
CA SER A 30 9.95 22.14 -16.90
C SER A 30 10.35 20.81 -16.28
N SER A 31 10.18 20.65 -14.97
CA SER A 31 10.43 19.37 -14.32
C SER A 31 9.63 18.31 -15.07
N ALA A 32 10.34 17.35 -15.67
CA ALA A 32 9.70 16.20 -16.26
C ALA A 32 8.83 15.60 -15.15
N LYS A 33 7.51 15.51 -15.41
CA LYS A 33 6.57 14.90 -14.47
C LYS A 33 6.92 13.41 -14.42
N PHE A 34 7.80 13.05 -13.51
CA PHE A 34 8.10 11.66 -13.23
C PHE A 34 6.80 10.96 -12.84
N ALA A 35 6.55 9.79 -13.43
CA ALA A 35 5.37 9.02 -13.09
C ALA A 35 5.50 8.51 -11.64
N THR A 36 4.39 8.51 -10.91
CA THR A 36 4.38 8.14 -9.49
C THR A 36 4.42 6.63 -9.27
N ALA A 37 4.13 5.84 -10.30
CA ALA A 37 4.10 4.39 -10.23
C ALA A 37 4.57 3.75 -11.54
N SER A 38 5.30 2.64 -11.40
CA SER A 38 5.62 1.77 -12.52
C SER A 38 4.37 1.02 -12.98
N PRO A 39 4.21 0.78 -14.29
CA PRO A 39 3.34 -0.30 -14.76
C PRO A 39 3.70 -1.61 -14.05
N LYS A 40 2.69 -2.36 -13.60
CA LYS A 40 2.91 -3.65 -12.94
C LYS A 40 3.04 -4.74 -14.00
N PRO A 41 4.18 -5.43 -14.10
CA PRO A 41 4.29 -6.61 -14.95
C PRO A 41 3.39 -7.74 -14.42
N ASN A 42 2.75 -8.48 -15.32
CA ASN A 42 1.98 -9.68 -15.01
C ASN A 42 2.74 -10.97 -15.30
N SER A 43 3.90 -10.87 -15.95
CA SER A 43 4.80 -11.99 -16.24
C SER A 43 6.27 -11.56 -16.24
N LEU A 44 7.19 -12.53 -16.17
CA LEU A 44 8.63 -12.29 -16.25
C LEU A 44 9.05 -11.56 -17.53
N SER A 45 8.36 -11.79 -18.65
CA SER A 45 8.67 -11.16 -19.94
C SER A 45 8.31 -9.68 -19.99
N GLU A 46 7.45 -9.21 -19.08
CA GLU A 46 7.01 -7.82 -19.00
C GLU A 46 7.88 -6.97 -18.05
N ILE A 47 8.82 -7.60 -17.33
CA ILE A 47 9.74 -6.93 -16.41
C ILE A 47 10.58 -5.91 -17.17
N GLN A 48 10.52 -4.65 -16.72
CA GLN A 48 11.28 -3.58 -17.34
C GLN A 48 12.75 -3.62 -16.90
N PRO A 49 13.69 -3.03 -17.67
CA PRO A 49 15.10 -3.01 -17.30
C PRO A 49 15.36 -2.38 -15.92
N TYR A 50 14.58 -1.37 -15.53
CA TYR A 50 14.70 -0.75 -14.21
C TYR A 50 14.18 -1.65 -13.07
N ASP A 51 13.23 -2.54 -13.34
CA ASP A 51 12.75 -3.53 -12.37
C ASP A 51 13.82 -4.60 -12.12
N ARG A 52 14.57 -4.95 -13.17
CA ARG A 52 15.71 -5.88 -13.07
C ARG A 52 16.81 -5.35 -12.15
N LEU A 53 17.03 -4.03 -12.12
CA LEU A 53 17.97 -3.39 -11.17
C LEU A 53 17.64 -3.70 -9.71
N LEU A 54 16.35 -3.79 -9.36
CA LEU A 54 15.94 -4.14 -7.99
C LEU A 54 16.30 -5.58 -7.65
N LEU A 55 16.06 -6.51 -8.58
CA LEU A 55 16.38 -7.93 -8.42
C LEU A 55 17.89 -8.13 -8.29
N ASP A 56 18.65 -7.63 -9.26
CA ASP A 56 20.11 -7.82 -9.32
C ASP A 56 20.82 -7.11 -8.16
N GLY A 57 20.42 -5.87 -7.84
CA GLY A 57 21.02 -5.12 -6.74
C GLY A 57 20.74 -5.70 -5.36
N ARG A 58 19.62 -6.40 -5.17
CA ARG A 58 19.34 -7.14 -3.93
C ARG A 58 20.03 -8.50 -3.88
N ALA A 59 20.31 -9.12 -5.03
CA ALA A 59 21.06 -10.37 -5.13
C ALA A 59 22.59 -10.19 -5.04
N ALA A 60 23.10 -8.96 -5.22
CA ALA A 60 24.52 -8.64 -5.09
C ALA A 60 25.08 -8.89 -3.67
N ASN A 61 26.40 -9.08 -3.56
CA ASN A 61 27.10 -9.25 -2.29
C ASN A 61 28.23 -8.21 -2.11
N PRO A 62 28.09 -7.21 -1.21
CA PRO A 62 26.96 -6.99 -0.31
C PRO A 62 25.71 -6.46 -1.04
N PRO A 63 24.49 -6.69 -0.52
CA PRO A 63 23.26 -6.19 -1.14
C PRO A 63 23.23 -4.67 -1.18
N VAL A 64 22.77 -4.13 -2.30
CA VAL A 64 22.59 -2.69 -2.46
C VAL A 64 21.49 -2.20 -1.51
N SER A 65 21.73 -1.04 -0.90
CA SER A 65 20.78 -0.42 0.04
C SER A 65 19.52 0.03 -0.70
N TRP A 66 18.37 0.01 -0.02
CA TRP A 66 17.10 0.45 -0.62
C TRP A 66 17.09 1.92 -1.05
N LYS A 67 17.86 2.78 -0.36
CA LYS A 67 18.00 4.20 -0.72
C LYS A 67 18.79 4.37 -2.02
N GLU A 68 19.85 3.59 -2.18
CA GLU A 68 20.66 3.59 -3.40
C GLU A 68 19.84 3.05 -4.58
N LEU A 69 19.10 1.95 -4.37
CA LEU A 69 18.19 1.39 -5.37
C LEU A 69 17.09 2.38 -5.75
N GLU A 70 16.54 3.16 -4.81
CA GLU A 70 15.57 4.21 -5.12
C GLU A 70 16.12 5.23 -6.11
N VAL A 71 17.34 5.70 -5.89
CA VAL A 71 18.00 6.68 -6.76
C VAL A 71 18.21 6.09 -8.16
N GLN A 72 18.75 4.88 -8.24
CA GLN A 72 19.01 4.19 -9.51
C GLN A 72 17.70 3.90 -10.26
N TYR A 73 16.68 3.43 -9.56
CA TYR A 73 15.36 3.12 -10.11
C TYR A 73 14.66 4.37 -10.66
N ARG A 74 14.72 5.48 -9.92
CA ARG A 74 14.21 6.78 -10.37
C ARG A 74 14.93 7.27 -11.61
N ALA A 75 16.26 7.16 -11.64
CA ALA A 75 17.07 7.59 -12.76
C ALA A 75 16.80 6.75 -14.03
N ALA A 76 16.64 5.43 -13.87
CA ALA A 76 16.45 4.51 -14.99
C ALA A 76 15.01 4.51 -15.53
N GLY A 77 14.00 4.57 -14.66
CA GLY A 77 12.59 4.47 -15.06
C GLY A 77 11.85 5.80 -15.17
N GLY A 78 12.45 6.90 -14.70
CA GLY A 78 11.75 8.20 -14.63
C GLY A 78 10.59 8.19 -13.63
N LEU A 79 10.78 7.53 -12.49
CA LEU A 79 9.72 7.24 -11.52
C LEU A 79 10.01 7.81 -10.13
N THR A 80 9.00 8.34 -9.44
CA THR A 80 9.16 8.90 -8.08
C THR A 80 8.86 7.89 -6.97
N THR A 81 8.87 6.59 -7.24
CA THR A 81 8.65 5.54 -6.25
C THR A 81 9.67 5.65 -5.11
N GLY A 82 9.22 5.65 -3.86
CA GLY A 82 10.09 5.71 -2.68
C GLY A 82 10.63 4.33 -2.26
N ALA A 83 11.76 4.31 -1.54
CA ALA A 83 12.46 3.09 -1.12
C ALA A 83 11.56 2.07 -0.39
N ASN A 84 10.64 2.54 0.46
CA ASN A 84 9.73 1.63 1.18
C ASN A 84 8.74 0.94 0.23
N THR A 85 8.18 1.67 -0.73
CA THR A 85 7.29 1.12 -1.75
C THR A 85 8.03 0.14 -2.67
N LEU A 86 9.29 0.45 -3.02
CA LEU A 86 10.15 -0.47 -3.76
C LEU A 86 10.37 -1.77 -3.00
N ARG A 87 10.65 -1.69 -1.70
CA ARG A 87 10.87 -2.87 -0.85
C ARG A 87 9.62 -3.72 -0.66
N VAL A 88 8.50 -3.10 -0.27
CA VAL A 88 7.31 -3.83 0.20
C VAL A 88 6.43 -4.29 -0.95
N ASN A 89 6.32 -3.49 -2.01
CA ASN A 89 5.39 -3.76 -3.11
C ASN A 89 6.11 -4.21 -4.37
N GLN A 90 7.07 -3.42 -4.87
CA GLN A 90 7.65 -3.68 -6.18
C GLN A 90 8.55 -4.92 -6.16
N TYR A 91 9.48 -5.01 -5.22
CA TYR A 91 10.42 -6.13 -5.12
C TYR A 91 9.74 -7.45 -4.77
N SER A 92 8.76 -7.42 -3.84
CA SER A 92 8.00 -8.63 -3.47
C SER A 92 7.19 -9.17 -4.64
N MET A 93 6.54 -8.30 -5.41
CA MET A 93 5.83 -8.67 -6.63
C MET A 93 6.79 -9.24 -7.69
N LEU A 94 7.95 -8.60 -7.90
CA LEU A 94 8.94 -9.11 -8.87
C LEU A 94 9.50 -10.48 -8.47
N LEU A 95 9.67 -10.74 -7.18
CA LEU A 95 10.04 -12.08 -6.69
C LEU A 95 8.94 -13.10 -6.95
N ALA A 96 7.68 -12.74 -6.68
CA ALA A 96 6.54 -13.63 -6.93
C ALA A 96 6.36 -13.95 -8.42
N LEU A 97 6.67 -13.01 -9.32
CA LEU A 97 6.69 -13.27 -10.77
C LEU A 97 7.79 -14.25 -11.18
N GLY A 98 8.89 -14.31 -10.43
CA GLY A 98 9.97 -15.28 -10.63
C GLY A 98 9.67 -16.68 -10.11
N GLU A 99 8.53 -16.86 -9.43
CA GLU A 99 8.08 -18.17 -8.97
C GLU A 99 7.30 -18.85 -10.10
N GLU A 100 7.93 -19.79 -10.78
CA GLU A 100 7.29 -20.62 -11.79
C GLU A 100 6.71 -21.88 -11.13
N MET A 101 5.41 -22.14 -11.35
CA MET A 101 4.78 -23.41 -11.01
C MET A 101 4.70 -24.31 -12.23
N SER A 102 5.04 -25.58 -12.06
CA SER A 102 4.76 -26.62 -13.05
C SER A 102 3.26 -26.82 -13.24
N LYS A 103 2.86 -27.45 -14.35
CA LYS A 103 1.44 -27.71 -14.63
C LYS A 103 0.83 -28.65 -13.59
N GLU A 104 1.63 -29.57 -13.08
CA GLU A 104 1.28 -30.51 -12.03
C GLU A 104 1.00 -29.77 -10.72
N GLU A 105 1.89 -28.87 -10.31
CA GLU A 105 1.68 -28.06 -9.09
C GLU A 105 0.47 -27.13 -9.20
N ILE A 106 0.17 -26.59 -10.40
CA ILE A 106 -1.03 -25.80 -10.64
C ILE A 106 -2.29 -26.67 -10.46
N ALA A 107 -2.28 -27.90 -10.95
CA ALA A 107 -3.38 -28.83 -10.74
C ALA A 107 -3.56 -29.16 -9.25
N ASP A 108 -2.46 -29.40 -8.54
CA ASP A 108 -2.48 -29.64 -7.09
C ASP A 108 -2.99 -28.44 -6.30
N LEU A 109 -2.65 -27.21 -6.72
CA LEU A 109 -3.17 -25.98 -6.12
C LEU A 109 -4.69 -25.89 -6.26
N VAL A 110 -5.23 -26.15 -7.45
CA VAL A 110 -6.69 -26.10 -7.70
C VAL A 110 -7.41 -27.16 -6.85
N VAL A 111 -6.87 -28.38 -6.77
CA VAL A 111 -7.44 -29.46 -5.95
C VAL A 111 -7.39 -29.07 -4.47
N SER A 112 -6.28 -28.48 -4.02
CA SER A 112 -6.08 -28.05 -2.64
C SER A 112 -7.03 -26.92 -2.25
N GLU A 113 -7.20 -25.92 -3.11
CA GLU A 113 -8.15 -24.82 -2.91
C GLU A 113 -9.58 -25.37 -2.75
N ALA A 114 -10.00 -26.27 -3.64
CA ALA A 114 -11.32 -26.88 -3.59
C ALA A 114 -11.54 -27.68 -2.30
N ALA A 115 -10.53 -28.43 -1.85
CA ALA A 115 -10.59 -29.18 -0.61
C ALA A 115 -10.73 -28.26 0.61
N VAL A 116 -9.90 -27.21 0.70
CA VAL A 116 -9.94 -26.22 1.79
C VAL A 116 -11.29 -25.48 1.81
N MET A 117 -11.80 -25.09 0.65
CA MET A 117 -13.10 -24.43 0.54
C MET A 117 -14.24 -25.35 0.98
N ALA A 118 -14.21 -26.63 0.61
CA ALA A 118 -15.22 -27.60 1.05
C ALA A 118 -15.21 -27.82 2.56
N GLU A 119 -14.03 -27.85 3.19
CA GLU A 119 -13.90 -27.90 4.65
C GLU A 119 -14.39 -26.61 5.31
N PHE A 120 -13.97 -25.46 4.77
CA PHE A 120 -14.41 -24.16 5.27
C PHE A 120 -15.92 -24.02 5.20
N GLU A 121 -16.59 -24.48 4.15
CA GLU A 121 -18.05 -24.42 4.04
C GLU A 121 -18.77 -25.26 5.11
N LYS A 122 -18.21 -26.41 5.50
CA LYS A 122 -18.73 -27.23 6.61
C LYS A 122 -18.66 -26.45 7.93
N GLU A 123 -17.57 -25.73 8.15
CA GLU A 123 -17.31 -25.00 9.39
C GLU A 123 -17.87 -23.58 9.42
N LYS A 124 -18.11 -22.96 8.26
CA LYS A 124 -18.44 -21.54 8.10
C LYS A 124 -19.58 -21.13 9.03
N TRP A 125 -20.67 -21.89 9.01
CA TRP A 125 -21.86 -21.55 9.80
C TRP A 125 -21.69 -21.80 11.29
N ALA A 126 -20.80 -22.72 11.69
CA ALA A 126 -20.41 -22.89 13.08
C ALA A 126 -19.56 -21.69 13.57
N LYS A 127 -18.62 -21.21 12.75
CA LYS A 127 -17.84 -19.99 13.01
C LYS A 127 -18.74 -18.75 13.10
N VAL A 128 -19.71 -18.61 12.19
CA VAL A 128 -20.71 -17.52 12.24
C VAL A 128 -21.55 -17.60 13.52
N ALA A 129 -22.00 -18.80 13.92
CA ALA A 129 -22.74 -18.98 15.16
C ALA A 129 -21.92 -18.58 16.41
N ALA A 130 -20.65 -18.99 16.46
CA ALA A 130 -19.74 -18.61 17.53
C ALA A 130 -19.51 -17.09 17.58
N HIS A 131 -19.34 -16.45 16.43
CA HIS A 131 -19.18 -15.01 16.33
C HIS A 131 -20.45 -14.24 16.78
N MET A 132 -21.63 -14.70 16.34
CA MET A 132 -22.91 -14.12 16.77
C MET A 132 -23.15 -14.25 18.27
N LYS A 133 -22.70 -15.35 18.89
CA LYS A 133 -22.72 -15.53 20.35
C LYS A 133 -21.83 -14.50 21.05
N GLY A 134 -20.64 -14.23 20.51
CA GLY A 134 -19.72 -13.22 21.05
C GLY A 134 -20.25 -11.79 20.98
N ILE A 135 -21.00 -11.44 19.93
CA ILE A 135 -21.57 -10.08 19.76
C ILE A 135 -22.85 -9.87 20.59
N ARG A 136 -23.77 -10.85 20.57
CA ARG A 136 -25.14 -10.65 21.09
C ARG A 136 -25.45 -11.39 22.39
N GLY A 137 -24.50 -12.16 22.92
CA GLY A 137 -24.64 -12.85 24.22
C GLY A 137 -25.52 -14.12 24.18
N GLU A 138 -25.05 -15.13 24.91
CA GLU A 138 -25.62 -16.43 25.34
C GLU A 138 -26.34 -17.35 24.36
N LYS A 139 -27.04 -16.83 23.35
CA LYS A 139 -27.82 -17.65 22.43
C LYS A 139 -26.90 -18.49 21.54
N ASN A 140 -26.93 -19.80 21.77
CA ASN A 140 -26.29 -20.78 20.91
C ASN A 140 -27.12 -20.94 19.63
N TRP A 141 -26.77 -20.19 18.60
CA TRP A 141 -27.43 -20.29 17.30
C TRP A 141 -27.07 -21.60 16.59
N ASN A 142 -28.08 -22.31 16.08
CA ASN A 142 -27.86 -23.51 15.28
C ASN A 142 -27.33 -23.12 13.88
N ALA A 143 -26.19 -23.67 13.47
CA ALA A 143 -25.55 -23.39 12.19
C ALA A 143 -26.47 -23.63 10.98
N LYS A 144 -27.30 -24.69 10.99
CA LYS A 144 -28.25 -25.00 9.92
C LYS A 144 -29.37 -23.96 9.82
N PHE A 145 -29.82 -23.45 10.97
CA PHE A 145 -30.78 -22.35 11.01
C PHE A 145 -30.19 -21.09 10.38
N LEU A 146 -28.98 -20.69 10.81
CA LEU A 146 -28.30 -19.51 10.26
C LEU A 146 -28.08 -19.61 8.75
N LYS A 147 -27.66 -20.77 8.24
CA LYS A 147 -27.50 -21.02 6.81
C LYS A 147 -28.81 -20.77 6.04
N LYS A 148 -29.93 -21.34 6.53
CA LYS A 148 -31.24 -21.19 5.89
C LYS A 148 -31.71 -19.73 5.94
N THR A 149 -31.59 -19.09 7.09
CA THR A 149 -31.98 -17.69 7.29
C THR A 149 -31.21 -16.77 6.34
N PHE A 150 -29.88 -16.96 6.24
CA PHE A 150 -29.07 -16.18 5.31
C PHE A 150 -29.44 -16.42 3.83
N ALA A 151 -29.69 -17.68 3.45
CA ALA A 151 -30.11 -18.01 2.08
C ALA A 151 -31.48 -17.42 1.69
N SER A 152 -32.35 -17.18 2.67
CA SER A 152 -33.66 -16.52 2.44
C SER A 152 -33.59 -15.00 2.42
N LEU A 153 -32.44 -14.38 2.71
CA LEU A 153 -32.29 -12.94 2.59
C LEU A 153 -32.31 -12.53 1.11
N PRO A 154 -32.99 -11.43 0.76
CA PRO A 154 -32.94 -10.90 -0.59
C PRO A 154 -31.50 -10.57 -0.98
N LYS A 155 -31.06 -11.07 -2.14
CA LYS A 155 -29.75 -10.72 -2.71
C LYS A 155 -29.78 -9.22 -3.07
N GLY A 156 -29.23 -8.38 -2.20
CA GLY A 156 -29.20 -6.92 -2.37
C GLY A 156 -29.94 -6.11 -1.29
N GLY A 157 -30.29 -6.70 -0.15
CA GLY A 157 -31.04 -6.01 0.92
C GLY A 157 -30.21 -5.63 2.15
N ILE A 158 -29.16 -4.82 1.97
CA ILE A 158 -28.78 -3.68 2.83
C ILE A 158 -28.31 -2.58 1.88
#